data_AF-A0A843BG94-F1
#
_entry.id   AF-A0A843BG94-F1
#
_cell.length_a   1.000
_cell.length_b   1.000
_cell.length_c   1.000
_cell.angle_alpha   90.00
_cell.angle_beta   90.00
_cell.angle_gamma   90.00
#
_symmetry.space_group_name_H-M   'P 1'
#
loop_
_entity.id
_entity.type
_entity.pdbx_description
1 polymer ?
#
loop_
_entity_poly.entity_id
_entity_poly.type
_entity_poly.pdbx_seq_one_letter_code
_entity_poly.pdbx_strand_id
1 'polypeptide(L)'
;MKIQKILPISMACLFFAAGVHSQEPVKAPLNPQQVTDLFIKTLVHTDATAMKALNEYQRPARAEAGNSGDFIDIEKMQETDRIYADHLAPKFLANMKLTVEEQKALLPDTVALLQSVRDAQKRTVCTTGEAKPQTEGVRQGVVSILVPFACKAVNPTEKVTAMMRRSVAEKWTGIEKYRTEVAQLTAAYQNAPLTQDFNGDFILQRFSKSTVWQNTFPRESLDISQALY
;
A
#
# COMPACT_ATOMS: atom_id res chain seq x y z
N MET A 1 -57.70 24.36 -51.15
CA MET A 1 -58.02 23.07 -51.79
C MET A 1 -56.69 22.35 -52.03
N LYS A 2 -56.33 21.34 -51.22
CA LYS A 2 -56.32 19.89 -51.56
C LYS A 2 -55.38 19.60 -52.76
N ILE A 3 -54.24 18.91 -52.64
CA ILE A 3 -54.03 17.44 -52.44
C ILE A 3 -52.49 17.24 -52.32
N GLN A 4 -51.91 16.73 -51.23
CA GLN A 4 -51.56 15.33 -50.87
C GLN A 4 -50.79 14.44 -51.89
N LYS A 5 -49.60 13.99 -51.44
CA LYS A 5 -48.81 12.78 -51.80
C LYS A 5 -48.06 12.86 -53.15
N ILE A 6 -46.79 12.47 -53.23
CA ILE A 6 -46.31 11.08 -53.34
C ILE A 6 -44.81 11.00 -52.92
N LEU A 7 -44.49 10.11 -51.99
CA LEU A 7 -43.20 9.37 -51.96
C LEU A 7 -43.38 8.17 -52.90
N PRO A 8 -42.36 7.67 -53.63
CA PRO A 8 -41.50 6.66 -52.99
C PRO A 8 -40.08 6.42 -53.61
N ILE A 9 -39.34 5.53 -52.93
CA ILE A 9 -38.21 4.68 -53.38
C ILE A 9 -36.78 5.25 -53.33
N SER A 10 -36.11 4.84 -52.25
CA SER A 10 -34.79 4.20 -52.16
C SER A 10 -33.67 4.65 -53.11
N MET A 11 -32.66 5.30 -52.52
CA MET A 11 -31.28 5.17 -52.98
C MET A 11 -30.41 4.77 -51.80
N ALA A 12 -29.91 3.54 -51.85
CA ALA A 12 -28.88 3.04 -50.95
C ALA A 12 -27.59 3.83 -51.20
N CYS A 13 -27.06 4.48 -50.17
CA CYS A 13 -25.69 4.99 -50.18
C CYS A 13 -24.99 4.54 -48.90
N LEU A 14 -24.18 3.48 -49.09
CA LEU A 14 -22.82 3.34 -48.59
C LEU A 14 -22.58 3.69 -47.11
N PHE A 15 -22.45 2.61 -46.34
CA PHE A 15 -21.71 2.58 -45.09
C PHE A 15 -20.31 3.18 -45.27
N PHE A 16 -20.11 4.42 -44.80
CA PHE A 16 -18.82 4.82 -44.28
C PHE A 16 -18.78 4.42 -42.81
N ALA A 17 -18.23 3.24 -42.55
CA ALA A 17 -17.70 2.90 -41.24
C ALA A 17 -16.51 3.83 -40.95
N ALA A 18 -16.79 5.06 -40.54
CA ALA A 18 -15.83 5.83 -39.78
C ALA A 18 -15.67 5.06 -38.47
N GLY A 19 -14.54 4.37 -38.32
CA GLY A 19 -14.17 3.69 -37.10
C GLY A 19 -14.27 4.70 -35.96
N VAL A 20 -15.34 4.58 -35.17
CA VAL A 20 -15.39 5.11 -33.82
C VAL A 20 -14.28 4.35 -33.11
N HIS A 21 -13.09 4.95 -33.06
CA HIS A 21 -12.20 4.67 -31.97
C HIS A 21 -13.04 4.94 -30.73
N SER A 22 -13.45 3.89 -30.04
CA SER A 22 -13.76 3.98 -28.63
C SER A 22 -12.50 4.52 -27.97
N GLN A 23 -12.36 5.85 -27.95
CA GLN A 23 -11.60 6.48 -26.89
C GLN A 23 -12.34 6.04 -25.63
N GLU A 24 -11.72 5.11 -24.90
CA GLU A 24 -12.06 4.91 -23.50
C GLU A 24 -12.21 6.31 -22.88
N PRO A 25 -13.28 6.58 -22.12
CA PRO A 25 -13.44 7.87 -21.49
C PRO A 25 -12.13 8.16 -20.75
N VAL A 26 -11.47 9.27 -21.11
CA VAL A 26 -10.27 9.73 -20.40
C VAL A 26 -10.68 9.82 -18.94
N LYS A 27 -10.31 8.80 -18.17
CA LYS A 27 -10.64 8.68 -16.76
C LYS A 27 -10.13 9.98 -16.14
N ALA A 28 -11.03 10.80 -15.60
CA ALA A 28 -10.66 12.09 -15.05
C ALA A 28 -9.42 11.90 -14.15
N PRO A 29 -8.40 12.79 -14.25
CA PRO A 29 -7.16 12.61 -13.50
C PRO A 29 -7.51 12.44 -12.02
N LEU A 30 -6.98 11.39 -11.41
CA LEU A 30 -7.23 11.11 -10.00
C LEU A 30 -6.85 12.34 -9.16
N ASN A 31 -7.74 12.74 -8.26
CA ASN A 31 -7.43 13.81 -7.32
C ASN A 31 -6.38 13.33 -6.30
N PRO A 32 -5.70 14.25 -5.61
CA PRO A 32 -4.66 13.90 -4.64
C PRO A 32 -5.07 12.84 -3.62
N GLN A 33 -6.30 12.92 -3.09
CA GLN A 33 -6.81 12.00 -2.09
C GLN A 33 -6.97 10.58 -2.65
N GLN A 34 -7.45 10.45 -3.89
CA GLN A 34 -7.56 9.17 -4.59
C GLN A 34 -6.19 8.57 -4.89
N VAL A 35 -5.20 9.41 -5.25
CA VAL A 35 -3.82 8.95 -5.47
C VAL A 35 -3.21 8.48 -4.15
N THR A 36 -3.37 9.24 -3.06
CA THR A 36 -2.93 8.83 -1.72
C THR A 36 -3.59 7.52 -1.28
N ASP A 37 -4.88 7.33 -1.53
CA ASP A 37 -5.58 6.06 -1.25
C ASP A 37 -4.97 4.87 -2.01
N LEU A 38 -4.64 5.05 -3.30
CA LEU A 38 -3.93 4.01 -4.07
C LEU A 38 -2.56 3.68 -3.47
N PHE A 39 -1.80 4.69 -3.04
CA PHE A 39 -0.51 4.47 -2.36
C PHE A 39 -0.68 3.76 -1.02
N ILE A 40 -1.65 4.16 -0.19
CA ILE A 40 -1.94 3.50 1.09
C ILE A 40 -2.29 2.03 0.87
N LYS A 41 -3.22 1.72 -0.05
CA LYS A 41 -3.60 0.34 -0.36
C LYS A 41 -2.43 -0.48 -0.90
N THR A 42 -1.58 0.14 -1.72
CA THR A 42 -0.35 -0.49 -2.22
C THR A 42 0.64 -0.81 -1.09
N LEU A 43 0.93 0.15 -0.21
CA LEU A 43 1.99 0.05 0.79
C LEU A 43 1.56 -0.73 2.04
N VAL A 44 0.33 -0.52 2.50
CA VAL A 44 -0.20 -1.13 3.73
C VAL A 44 -0.81 -2.49 3.45
N HIS A 45 -1.64 -2.59 2.40
CA HIS A 45 -2.45 -3.78 2.14
C HIS A 45 -1.83 -4.74 1.12
N THR A 46 -0.78 -4.32 0.39
CA THR A 46 -0.27 -5.04 -0.79
C THR A 46 -1.41 -5.37 -1.78
N ASP A 47 -2.34 -4.42 -1.98
CA ASP A 47 -3.51 -4.63 -2.82
C ASP A 47 -3.12 -4.59 -4.31
N ALA A 48 -3.23 -5.73 -4.99
CA ALA A 48 -2.84 -5.86 -6.40
C ALA A 48 -3.70 -5.01 -7.35
N THR A 49 -4.96 -4.75 -7.01
CA THR A 49 -5.85 -3.91 -7.83
C THR A 49 -5.44 -2.44 -7.71
N ALA A 50 -5.09 -1.98 -6.51
CA ALA A 50 -4.55 -0.66 -6.27
C ALA A 50 -3.17 -0.50 -6.95
N MET A 51 -2.30 -1.51 -6.88
CA MET A 51 -1.02 -1.49 -7.59
C MET A 51 -1.19 -1.37 -9.10
N LYS A 52 -2.12 -2.14 -9.69
CA LYS A 52 -2.44 -2.06 -11.11
C LYS A 52 -2.97 -0.68 -11.48
N ALA A 53 -3.93 -0.15 -10.71
CA ALA A 53 -4.47 1.19 -10.93
C ALA A 53 -3.40 2.28 -10.79
N LEU A 54 -2.47 2.12 -9.85
CA LEU A 54 -1.35 3.04 -9.66
C LEU A 54 -0.34 2.94 -10.82
N ASN A 55 -0.05 1.75 -11.33
CA ASN A 55 0.76 1.57 -12.55
C ASN A 55 0.14 2.25 -13.77
N GLU A 56 -1.15 2.04 -13.99
CA GLU A 56 -1.91 2.71 -15.06
C GLU A 56 -1.84 4.23 -14.92
N TYR A 57 -2.05 4.75 -13.70
CA TYR A 57 -1.99 6.19 -13.42
C TYR A 57 -0.60 6.79 -13.60
N GLN A 58 0.47 6.07 -13.25
CA GLN A 58 1.86 6.56 -13.31
C GLN A 58 2.49 6.42 -14.70
N ARG A 59 1.93 5.60 -15.59
CA ARG A 59 2.51 5.32 -16.91
C ARG A 59 2.79 6.56 -17.76
N PRO A 60 1.91 7.59 -17.84
CA PRO A 60 2.21 8.81 -18.58
C PRO A 60 3.45 9.54 -18.05
N ALA A 61 3.54 9.72 -16.72
CA ALA A 61 4.70 10.38 -16.11
C ALA A 61 6.00 9.60 -16.29
N ARG A 62 5.94 8.25 -16.26
CA ARG A 62 7.09 7.40 -16.55
C ARG A 62 7.57 7.56 -17.99
N ALA A 63 6.65 7.57 -18.95
CA ALA A 63 6.97 7.76 -20.36
C ALA A 63 7.60 9.15 -20.61
N GLU A 64 7.08 10.20 -20.00
CA GLU A 64 7.67 11.56 -20.03
C GLU A 64 9.11 11.58 -19.48
N ALA A 65 9.39 10.75 -18.47
CA ALA A 65 10.72 10.58 -17.89
C ALA A 65 11.63 9.61 -18.67
N GLY A 66 11.21 9.14 -19.86
CA GLY A 66 11.97 8.20 -20.69
C GLY A 66 12.03 6.77 -20.16
N ASN A 67 11.20 6.44 -19.16
CA ASN A 67 11.12 5.09 -18.60
C ASN A 67 10.04 4.28 -19.31
N SER A 68 10.38 3.04 -19.65
CA SER A 68 9.42 2.03 -20.07
C SER A 68 8.98 1.17 -18.87
N GLY A 69 7.85 0.47 -19.03
CA GLY A 69 7.32 -0.44 -18.02
C GLY A 69 6.62 0.23 -16.85
N ASP A 70 6.13 -0.61 -15.94
CA ASP A 70 5.31 -0.24 -14.80
C ASP A 70 6.11 0.36 -13.64
N PHE A 71 5.43 1.14 -12.79
CA PHE A 71 6.03 1.74 -11.59
C PHE A 71 6.32 0.68 -10.52
N ILE A 72 5.43 -0.31 -10.41
CA ILE A 72 5.43 -1.37 -9.41
C ILE A 72 5.50 -2.70 -10.15
N ASP A 73 6.45 -3.54 -9.76
CA ASP A 73 6.46 -4.95 -10.11
C ASP A 73 5.48 -5.70 -9.19
N ILE A 74 4.26 -5.94 -9.67
CA ILE A 74 3.17 -6.49 -8.87
C ILE A 74 3.49 -7.91 -8.40
N GLU A 75 4.00 -8.76 -9.30
CA GLU A 75 4.33 -10.14 -8.98
C GLU A 75 5.39 -10.20 -7.89
N LYS A 76 6.45 -9.40 -8.03
CA LYS A 76 7.51 -9.33 -7.02
C LYS A 76 7.00 -8.79 -5.69
N MET A 77 6.12 -7.79 -5.69
CA MET A 77 5.53 -7.24 -4.47
C MET A 77 4.65 -8.27 -3.75
N GLN A 78 3.80 -8.99 -4.48
CA GLN A 78 2.97 -10.05 -3.92
C GLN A 78 3.81 -11.22 -3.39
N GLU A 79 4.86 -11.61 -4.12
CA GLU A 79 5.78 -12.65 -3.67
C GLU A 79 6.53 -12.22 -2.40
N THR A 80 7.04 -10.98 -2.37
CA THR A 80 7.72 -10.43 -1.18
C THR A 80 6.80 -10.42 0.03
N ASP A 81 5.53 -10.06 -0.16
CA ASP A 81 4.52 -10.08 0.90
C ASP A 81 4.21 -11.51 1.37
N ARG A 82 4.11 -12.47 0.44
CA ARG A 82 3.86 -13.88 0.73
C ARG A 82 4.97 -14.51 1.56
N ILE A 83 6.23 -14.21 1.26
CA ILE A 83 7.41 -14.79 1.95
C ILE A 83 7.92 -13.92 3.10
N TYR A 84 7.20 -12.84 3.44
CA TYR A 84 7.65 -11.84 4.40
C TYR A 84 8.02 -12.47 5.75
N ALA A 85 7.13 -13.29 6.31
CA ALA A 85 7.31 -13.93 7.61
C ALA A 85 8.48 -14.93 7.59
N ASP A 86 8.57 -15.74 6.54
CA ASP A 86 9.65 -16.73 6.36
C ASP A 86 11.03 -16.08 6.27
N HIS A 87 11.14 -14.94 5.58
CA HIS A 87 12.40 -14.21 5.46
C HIS A 87 12.81 -13.46 6.72
N LEU A 88 11.85 -13.02 7.54
CA LEU A 88 12.11 -12.19 8.71
C LEU A 88 12.30 -13.03 9.98
N ALA A 89 11.64 -14.18 10.11
CA ALA A 89 11.71 -15.04 11.30
C ALA A 89 13.15 -15.45 11.69
N PRO A 90 14.02 -15.87 10.76
CA PRO A 90 15.41 -16.20 11.11
C PRO A 90 16.18 -14.99 11.65
N LYS A 91 15.96 -13.79 11.09
CA LYS A 91 16.61 -12.56 11.55
C LYS A 91 16.11 -12.14 12.93
N PHE A 92 14.82 -12.34 13.18
CA PHE A 92 14.21 -12.09 14.48
C PHE A 92 14.80 -13.01 15.55
N LEU A 93 14.88 -14.32 15.28
CA LEU A 93 15.45 -15.32 16.18
C LEU A 93 16.93 -15.12 16.45
N ALA A 94 17.70 -14.64 15.47
CA ALA A 94 19.11 -14.31 15.64
C ALA A 94 19.37 -13.23 16.70
N ASN A 95 18.36 -12.43 17.06
CA ASN A 95 18.45 -11.43 18.12
C ASN A 95 18.05 -11.98 19.52
N MET A 96 17.73 -13.27 19.64
CA MET A 96 17.33 -13.91 20.89
C MET A 96 18.47 -14.69 21.53
N LYS A 97 18.41 -14.83 22.87
CA LYS A 97 19.34 -15.69 23.62
C LYS A 97 18.91 -17.16 23.53
N LEU A 98 19.07 -17.75 22.35
CA LEU A 98 18.72 -19.14 22.03
C LEU A 98 19.89 -19.82 21.31
N THR A 99 20.08 -21.13 21.52
CA THR A 99 21.01 -21.92 20.69
C THR A 99 20.48 -22.07 19.26
N VAL A 100 21.33 -22.52 18.32
CA VAL A 100 20.93 -22.76 16.93
C VAL A 100 19.81 -23.81 16.83
N GLU A 101 19.88 -24.85 17.66
CA GLU A 101 18.87 -25.91 17.74
C GLU A 101 17.54 -25.36 18.26
N GLU A 102 17.58 -24.50 19.28
CA GLU A 102 16.39 -23.86 19.82
C GLU A 102 15.77 -22.87 18.82
N GLN A 103 16.59 -22.08 18.11
CA GLN A 103 16.12 -21.20 17.04
C GLN A 103 15.42 -22.01 15.94
N LYS A 104 16.00 -23.14 15.51
CA LYS A 104 15.38 -24.01 14.51
C LYS A 104 14.05 -24.58 15.00
N ALA A 105 13.96 -24.95 16.27
CA ALA A 105 12.73 -25.49 16.86
C ALA A 105 11.64 -24.42 17.07
N LEU A 106 12.00 -23.16 17.29
CA LEU A 106 11.07 -22.03 17.46
C LEU A 106 10.69 -21.35 16.13
N LEU A 107 11.37 -21.69 15.03
CA LEU A 107 11.15 -21.08 13.73
C LEU A 107 9.68 -21.11 13.26
N PRO A 108 8.95 -22.24 13.31
CA PRO A 108 7.56 -22.27 12.85
C PRO A 108 6.65 -21.31 13.64
N ASP A 109 6.81 -21.28 14.96
CA ASP A 109 6.03 -20.39 15.84
C ASP A 109 6.34 -18.92 15.56
N THR A 110 7.61 -18.62 15.27
CA THR A 110 8.06 -17.26 14.91
C THR A 110 7.53 -16.82 13.55
N VAL A 111 7.49 -17.72 12.57
CA VAL A 111 6.86 -17.45 11.27
C VAL A 111 5.38 -17.12 11.48
N ALA A 112 4.66 -17.89 12.30
CA ALA A 112 3.27 -17.61 12.62
C ALA A 112 3.08 -16.24 13.31
N LEU A 113 3.97 -15.87 14.24
CA LEU A 113 3.96 -14.56 14.86
C LEU A 113 4.12 -13.44 13.82
N LEU A 114 5.16 -13.50 12.99
CA LEU A 114 5.43 -12.43 12.02
C LEU A 114 4.37 -12.36 10.92
N GLN A 115 3.78 -13.49 10.55
CA GLN A 115 2.60 -13.51 9.70
C GLN A 115 1.42 -12.81 10.38
N SER A 116 1.16 -13.06 11.65
CA SER A 116 0.08 -12.39 12.38
C SER A 116 0.29 -10.87 12.49
N VAL A 117 1.54 -10.42 12.63
CA VAL A 117 1.89 -8.99 12.61
C VAL A 117 1.61 -8.39 11.22
N ARG A 118 1.99 -9.10 10.15
CA ARG A 118 1.73 -8.66 8.78
C ARG A 118 0.24 -8.63 8.46
N ASP A 119 -0.52 -9.63 8.89
CA ASP A 119 -1.97 -9.66 8.73
C ASP A 119 -2.64 -8.55 9.53
N ALA A 120 -2.18 -8.30 10.77
CA ALA A 120 -2.61 -7.18 11.58
C ALA A 120 -2.37 -5.83 10.86
N GLN A 121 -1.20 -5.65 10.22
CA GLN A 121 -0.94 -4.47 9.40
C GLN A 121 -1.99 -4.26 8.32
N LYS A 122 -2.38 -5.33 7.62
CA LYS A 122 -3.34 -5.27 6.52
C LYS A 122 -4.76 -4.92 6.98
N ARG A 123 -5.09 -5.09 8.26
CA ARG A 123 -6.38 -4.65 8.82
C ARG A 123 -6.46 -3.14 9.08
N THR A 124 -5.35 -2.41 8.95
CA THR A 124 -5.33 -0.96 9.16
C THR A 124 -6.32 -0.27 8.22
N VAL A 125 -7.16 0.59 8.78
CA VAL A 125 -8.15 1.37 8.01
C VAL A 125 -7.72 2.82 8.02
N CYS A 126 -7.64 3.44 6.85
CA CYS A 126 -7.21 4.83 6.70
C CYS A 126 -8.27 5.67 6.01
N THR A 127 -8.28 6.96 6.35
CA THR A 127 -9.04 8.01 5.68
C THR A 127 -8.09 9.12 5.28
N THR A 128 -8.41 9.85 4.21
CA THR A 128 -7.63 10.99 3.73
C THR A 128 -8.39 12.29 3.96
N GLY A 129 -7.64 13.33 4.33
CA GLY A 129 -8.12 14.69 4.51
C GLY A 129 -7.99 15.53 3.24
N GLU A 130 -8.35 16.80 3.36
CA GLU A 130 -8.20 17.76 2.27
C GLU A 130 -6.72 18.06 1.99
N ALA A 131 -6.33 17.98 0.71
CA ALA A 131 -4.98 18.28 0.28
C ALA A 131 -4.63 19.76 0.49
N LYS A 132 -3.41 20.03 0.98
CA LYS A 132 -2.91 21.36 1.27
C LYS A 132 -1.65 21.64 0.44
N PRO A 133 -1.46 22.85 -0.09
CA PRO A 133 -0.20 23.22 -0.73
C PRO A 133 0.99 23.08 0.22
N GLN A 134 2.11 22.57 -0.28
CA GLN A 134 3.42 22.64 0.38
C GLN A 134 4.30 23.55 -0.45
N THR A 135 4.89 24.57 0.17
CA THR A 135 5.74 25.55 -0.53
C THR A 135 7.17 25.57 0.00
N GLU A 136 7.37 25.21 1.26
CA GLU A 136 8.69 25.11 1.88
C GLU A 136 9.50 23.96 1.26
N GLY A 137 10.75 24.25 0.87
CA GLY A 137 11.66 23.24 0.30
C GLY A 137 11.29 22.75 -1.11
N VAL A 138 10.25 23.32 -1.74
CA VAL A 138 9.80 22.86 -3.06
C VAL A 138 10.61 23.53 -4.17
N ARG A 139 11.24 22.69 -5.01
CA ARG A 139 12.03 23.14 -6.15
C ARG A 139 11.14 23.90 -7.16
N GLN A 140 11.69 24.96 -7.75
CA GLN A 140 11.04 25.69 -8.84
C GLN A 140 10.59 24.73 -9.97
N GLY A 141 9.36 24.89 -10.44
CA GLY A 141 8.77 24.04 -11.48
C GLY A 141 8.11 22.76 -10.96
N VAL A 142 8.18 22.49 -9.65
CA VAL A 142 7.45 21.41 -8.98
C VAL A 142 6.28 21.98 -8.18
N VAL A 143 5.16 21.29 -8.21
CA VAL A 143 4.02 21.51 -7.31
C VAL A 143 4.05 20.39 -6.28
N SER A 144 4.08 20.73 -5.00
CA SER A 144 4.01 19.79 -3.89
C SER A 144 2.74 20.05 -3.08
N ILE A 145 2.11 18.98 -2.61
CA ILE A 145 0.96 19.02 -1.72
C ILE A 145 1.12 17.99 -0.61
N LEU A 146 0.54 18.31 0.54
CA LEU A 146 0.36 17.41 1.67
C LEU A 146 -1.06 16.90 1.66
N VAL A 147 -1.25 15.59 1.69
CA VAL A 147 -2.55 14.96 1.87
C VAL A 147 -2.57 14.35 3.27
N PRO A 148 -3.25 14.97 4.24
CA PRO A 148 -3.37 14.39 5.57
C PRO A 148 -4.02 13.01 5.47
N PHE A 149 -3.57 12.08 6.29
CA PHE A 149 -4.22 10.80 6.49
C PHE A 149 -4.41 10.52 7.98
N ALA A 150 -5.48 9.80 8.28
CA ALA A 150 -5.73 9.27 9.61
C ALA A 150 -6.04 7.79 9.51
N CYS A 151 -5.22 6.97 10.15
CA CYS A 151 -5.35 5.53 10.18
C CYS A 151 -5.66 5.02 11.58
N LYS A 152 -6.52 4.01 11.65
CA LYS A 152 -6.70 3.15 12.82
C LYS A 152 -5.96 1.84 12.57
N ALA A 153 -4.84 1.68 13.24
CA ALA A 153 -4.00 0.48 13.20
C ALA A 153 -4.33 -0.46 14.36
N VAL A 154 -3.84 -1.69 14.24
CA VAL A 154 -3.99 -2.71 15.28
C VAL A 154 -3.19 -2.31 16.51
N ASN A 155 -3.83 -2.43 17.68
CA ASN A 155 -3.24 -2.10 18.97
C ASN A 155 -3.18 -3.34 19.89
N PRO A 156 -2.15 -4.19 19.77
CA PRO A 156 -1.98 -5.33 20.64
C PRO A 156 -1.58 -4.89 22.06
N THR A 157 -1.91 -5.72 23.05
CA THR A 157 -1.55 -5.45 24.46
C THR A 157 -0.05 -5.38 24.70
N GLU A 158 0.74 -6.05 23.86
CA GLU A 158 2.20 -5.96 23.81
C GLU A 158 2.65 -5.95 22.34
N LYS A 159 3.72 -5.21 22.03
CA LYS A 159 4.35 -5.22 20.71
C LYS A 159 5.56 -6.15 20.67
N VAL A 160 5.94 -6.58 19.47
CA VAL A 160 7.13 -7.41 19.25
C VAL A 160 8.40 -6.83 19.89
N THR A 161 8.65 -5.51 19.77
CA THR A 161 9.86 -4.93 20.38
C THR A 161 9.80 -4.90 21.91
N ALA A 162 8.60 -4.79 22.50
CA ALA A 162 8.42 -4.85 23.94
C ALA A 162 8.74 -6.25 24.48
N MET A 163 8.24 -7.30 23.82
CA MET A 163 8.58 -8.69 24.15
C MET A 163 10.09 -8.94 24.04
N MET A 164 10.75 -8.44 22.99
CA MET A 164 12.20 -8.54 22.83
C MET A 164 12.98 -7.84 23.96
N ARG A 165 12.57 -6.62 24.34
CA ARG A 165 13.21 -5.90 25.46
C ARG A 165 13.00 -6.64 26.77
N ARG A 166 11.80 -7.17 26.99
CA ARG A 166 11.42 -7.94 28.17
C ARG A 166 12.22 -9.23 28.27
N SER A 167 12.40 -9.97 27.17
CA SER A 167 13.18 -11.21 27.17
C SER A 167 14.65 -10.99 27.58
N VAL A 168 15.24 -9.85 27.18
CA VAL A 168 16.58 -9.46 27.61
C VAL A 168 16.61 -9.04 29.08
N ALA A 169 15.68 -8.19 29.50
CA ALA A 169 15.62 -7.65 30.87
C ALA A 169 15.37 -8.74 31.91
N GLU A 170 14.45 -9.65 31.63
CA GLU A 170 14.10 -10.80 32.48
C GLU A 170 15.05 -11.99 32.28
N LYS A 171 16.02 -11.87 31.38
CA LYS A 171 17.03 -12.91 31.09
C LYS A 171 16.39 -14.26 30.78
N TRP A 172 15.42 -14.30 29.86
CA TRP A 172 14.79 -15.55 29.47
C TRP A 172 15.82 -16.57 28.97
N THR A 173 15.70 -17.80 29.45
CA THR A 173 16.55 -18.93 29.08
C THR A 173 15.68 -20.11 28.70
N GLY A 174 16.10 -20.86 27.68
CA GLY A 174 15.40 -22.05 27.22
C GLY A 174 14.21 -21.74 26.31
N ILE A 175 13.96 -22.64 25.37
CA ILE A 175 12.93 -22.48 24.33
C ILE A 175 11.48 -22.34 24.86
N GLU A 176 11.12 -22.98 25.97
CA GLU A 176 9.71 -23.05 26.42
C GLU A 176 9.10 -21.69 26.79
N LYS A 177 9.90 -20.81 27.40
CA LYS A 177 9.45 -19.45 27.73
C LYS A 177 9.20 -18.66 26.45
N TYR A 178 10.13 -18.72 25.49
CA TYR A 178 9.95 -18.06 24.20
C TYR A 178 8.75 -18.61 23.44
N ARG A 179 8.56 -19.93 23.38
CA ARG A 179 7.40 -20.54 22.73
C ARG A 179 6.08 -20.03 23.29
N THR A 180 5.95 -20.01 24.62
CA THR A 180 4.75 -19.54 25.30
C THR A 180 4.45 -18.08 24.95
N GLU A 181 5.47 -17.23 24.99
CA GLU A 181 5.34 -15.78 24.80
C GLU A 181 5.11 -15.43 23.32
N VAL A 182 5.78 -16.12 22.39
CA VAL A 182 5.51 -16.02 20.94
C VAL A 182 4.07 -16.41 20.62
N ALA A 183 3.56 -17.51 21.19
CA ALA A 183 2.18 -17.94 20.97
C ALA A 183 1.16 -16.93 21.53
N GLN A 184 1.39 -16.41 22.74
CA GLN A 184 0.54 -15.38 23.34
C GLN A 184 0.53 -14.10 22.51
N LEU A 185 1.71 -13.65 22.06
CA LEU A 185 1.83 -12.45 21.24
C LEU A 185 1.17 -12.63 19.88
N THR A 186 1.30 -13.81 19.26
CA THR A 186 0.60 -14.16 18.00
C THR A 186 -0.91 -13.99 18.17
N ALA A 187 -1.48 -14.57 19.22
CA ALA A 187 -2.90 -14.43 19.52
C ALA A 187 -3.30 -12.97 19.81
N ALA A 188 -2.43 -12.18 20.45
CA ALA A 188 -2.67 -10.77 20.70
C ALA A 188 -2.81 -9.98 19.40
N TYR A 189 -1.90 -10.15 18.43
CA TYR A 189 -2.01 -9.46 17.13
C TYR A 189 -3.25 -9.90 16.33
N GLN A 190 -3.60 -11.18 16.36
CA GLN A 190 -4.78 -11.71 15.67
C GLN A 190 -6.08 -11.09 16.21
N ASN A 191 -6.19 -10.88 17.52
CA ASN A 191 -7.43 -10.46 18.17
C ASN A 191 -7.49 -8.98 18.55
N ALA A 192 -6.37 -8.26 18.43
CA ALA A 192 -6.27 -6.87 18.85
C ALA A 192 -7.22 -5.94 18.08
N PRO A 193 -7.78 -4.92 18.75
CA PRO A 193 -8.70 -3.97 18.11
C PRO A 193 -7.94 -2.91 17.29
N LEU A 194 -8.65 -2.27 16.35
CA LEU A 194 -8.15 -1.14 15.54
C LEU A 194 -8.30 0.18 16.31
N THR A 195 -7.43 0.40 17.29
CA THR A 195 -7.51 1.59 18.17
C THR A 195 -6.25 2.44 18.18
N GLN A 196 -5.14 1.96 17.60
CA GLN A 196 -3.89 2.73 17.55
C GLN A 196 -4.04 3.82 16.48
N ASP A 197 -3.94 5.08 16.90
CA ASP A 197 -3.89 6.19 15.97
C ASP A 197 -2.54 6.23 15.26
N PHE A 198 -2.60 6.34 13.93
CA PHE A 198 -1.45 6.60 13.08
C PHE A 198 -1.84 7.64 12.03
N ASN A 199 -1.39 8.87 12.24
CA ASN A 199 -1.76 10.02 11.44
C ASN A 199 -0.50 10.68 10.89
N GLY A 200 -0.62 11.32 9.73
CA GLY A 200 0.49 12.01 9.11
C GLY A 200 0.05 12.72 7.84
N ASP A 201 1.02 13.27 7.13
CA ASP A 201 0.82 13.91 5.84
C ASP A 201 1.52 13.12 4.75
N PHE A 202 0.75 12.67 3.76
CA PHE A 202 1.31 12.00 2.59
C PHE A 202 1.69 13.05 1.54
N ILE A 203 2.96 13.09 1.17
CA ILE A 203 3.48 14.10 0.24
C ILE A 203 3.25 13.62 -1.19
N LEU A 204 2.63 14.46 -2.02
CA LEU A 204 2.51 14.24 -3.46
C LEU A 204 3.14 15.40 -4.22
N GLN A 205 3.92 15.07 -5.24
CA GLN A 205 4.62 16.02 -6.09
C GLN A 205 4.30 15.78 -7.56
N ARG A 206 4.29 16.84 -8.35
CA ARG A 206 4.24 16.76 -9.80
C ARG A 206 5.00 17.92 -10.42
N PHE A 207 5.50 17.73 -11.63
CA PHE A 207 5.96 18.88 -12.41
C PHE A 207 4.77 19.78 -12.75
N SER A 208 5.00 21.10 -12.81
CA SER A 208 3.92 22.09 -12.98
C SER A 208 3.07 21.88 -14.24
N LYS A 209 3.62 21.20 -15.26
CA LYS A 209 2.93 20.87 -16.51
C LYS A 209 2.31 19.47 -16.54
N SER A 210 2.62 18.61 -15.56
CA SER A 210 2.10 17.25 -15.48
C SER A 210 0.81 17.20 -14.66
N THR A 211 -0.08 16.26 -14.98
CA THR A 211 -1.32 15.99 -14.22
C THR A 211 -1.17 14.81 -13.26
N VAL A 212 -0.02 14.13 -13.28
CA VAL A 212 0.24 12.91 -12.50
C VAL A 212 0.97 13.26 -11.21
N TRP A 213 0.32 12.98 -10.09
CA TRP A 213 0.90 13.08 -8.75
C TRP A 213 1.78 11.87 -8.44
N GLN A 214 2.98 12.12 -7.94
CA GLN A 214 3.98 11.12 -7.59
C GLN A 214 4.34 11.27 -6.12
N ASN A 215 4.54 10.15 -5.42
CA ASN A 215 5.21 10.17 -4.14
C ASN A 215 6.69 9.84 -4.36
N THR A 216 7.55 10.84 -4.17
CA THR A 216 9.00 10.73 -4.33
C THR A 216 9.71 10.31 -3.04
N PHE A 217 8.98 10.19 -1.92
CA PHE A 217 9.47 9.83 -0.58
C PHE A 217 8.80 8.57 0.04
N PRO A 218 8.61 7.46 -0.70
CA PRO A 218 7.62 6.44 -0.34
C PRO A 218 7.90 5.66 0.93
N ARG A 219 9.18 5.54 1.35
CA ARG A 219 9.52 4.80 2.57
C ARG A 219 9.36 5.59 3.86
N GLU A 220 9.50 6.91 3.83
CA GLU A 220 9.49 7.73 5.05
C GLU A 220 8.09 8.27 5.38
N SER A 221 7.22 8.40 4.37
CA SER A 221 5.92 9.06 4.52
C SER A 221 4.84 8.14 5.13
N LEU A 222 4.98 6.81 4.99
CA LEU A 222 3.96 5.86 5.42
C LEU A 222 4.58 4.53 5.89
N ASP A 223 5.32 4.58 6.99
CA ASP A 223 5.89 3.40 7.63
C ASP A 223 5.03 2.93 8.82
N ILE A 224 3.96 2.20 8.51
CA ILE A 224 3.04 1.65 9.51
C ILE A 224 3.71 0.58 10.41
N SER A 225 4.93 0.12 10.08
CA SER A 225 5.65 -0.80 10.96
C SER A 225 5.93 -0.15 12.32
N GLN A 226 6.09 1.17 12.39
CA GLN A 226 6.23 1.92 13.64
C GLN A 226 5.00 1.79 14.57
N ALA A 227 3.81 1.61 13.98
CA ALA A 227 2.60 1.39 14.76
C ALA A 227 2.55 -0.05 15.33
N LEU A 228 3.23 -1.00 14.70
CA LEU A 228 3.08 -2.43 14.98
C LEU A 228 4.25 -3.06 15.71
N TYR A 229 5.46 -2.50 15.60
CA TYR A 229 6.66 -2.97 16.30
C TYR A 229 6.96 -2.10 17.51
#